data_AF-A0A3N5FSR5-F1
#
_entry.id   AF-A0A3N5FSR5-F1
#
_cell.length_a   1.000
_cell.length_b   1.000
_cell.length_c   1.000
_cell.angle_alpha   90.00
_cell.angle_beta   90.00
_cell.angle_gamma   90.00
#
_symmetry.space_group_name_H-M   'P 1'
#
loop_
_entity.id
_entity.type
_entity.pdbx_description
1 polymer ?
#
loop_
_entity_poly.entity_id
_entity_poly.type
_entity_poly.pdbx_seq_one_letter_code
_entity_poly.pdbx_strand_id
1 'polypeptide(L)'
;MRRLRSSTAVDAATGLHAGARYVASPNFDERPQNTAPDLIVVHGISLPPGEFGGPWIDRLFTNSLPREVHPYFAEVADLKVSS
;
A
#
# COMPACT_ATOMS: atom_id res chain seq x y z
N MET A 1 -24.33 5.28 -21.57
CA MET A 1 -23.36 4.37 -20.90
C MET A 1 -23.29 4.71 -19.43
N ARG A 2 -23.79 3.84 -18.54
CA ARG A 2 -23.83 4.08 -17.09
C ARG A 2 -22.49 3.63 -16.51
N ARG A 3 -21.62 4.57 -16.09
CA ARG A 3 -20.42 4.23 -15.32
C ARG A 3 -20.88 3.45 -14.08
N LEU A 4 -20.47 2.19 -13.92
CA LEU A 4 -20.59 1.52 -12.63
C LEU A 4 -19.77 2.34 -11.64
N ARG A 5 -20.44 2.95 -10.67
CA ARG A 5 -19.75 3.57 -9.55
C ARG A 5 -19.26 2.41 -8.68
N SER A 6 -17.94 2.18 -8.62
CA SER A 6 -17.38 1.35 -7.56
C SER A 6 -17.86 1.93 -6.23
N SER A 7 -18.40 1.06 -5.38
CA SER A 7 -18.86 1.44 -4.04
C SER A 7 -17.67 2.06 -3.29
N THR A 8 -17.87 3.27 -2.76
CA THR A 8 -16.91 3.97 -1.90
C THR A 8 -17.05 3.58 -0.43
N ALA A 9 -17.78 2.50 -0.14
CA ALA A 9 -18.05 2.07 1.22
C ALA A 9 -16.81 1.40 1.85
N VAL A 10 -16.56 1.73 3.11
CA VAL A 10 -15.64 0.99 3.98
C VAL A 10 -16.49 0.06 4.84
N ASP A 11 -16.13 -1.22 4.86
CA ASP A 11 -16.74 -2.19 5.75
C ASP A 11 -16.29 -1.91 7.19
N ALA A 12 -17.24 -1.62 8.08
CA ALA A 12 -16.94 -1.18 9.45
C ALA A 12 -16.36 -2.31 10.33
N ALA A 13 -16.59 -3.58 9.98
CA ALA A 13 -16.09 -4.71 10.76
C ALA A 13 -14.62 -5.01 10.44
N THR A 14 -14.22 -4.82 9.19
CA THR A 14 -12.88 -5.17 8.68
C THR A 14 -11.99 -3.96 8.42
N GLY A 15 -12.58 -2.76 8.31
CA GLY A 15 -11.88 -1.54 7.89
C GLY A 15 -11.52 -1.51 6.41
N LEU A 16 -11.97 -2.48 5.61
CA LEU A 16 -11.59 -2.61 4.20
C LEU A 16 -12.54 -1.83 3.27
N HIS A 17 -11.96 -1.20 2.25
CA HIS A 17 -12.73 -0.51 1.23
C HIS A 17 -13.31 -1.51 0.20
N ALA A 18 -14.62 -1.52 0.02
CA ALA A 18 -15.34 -2.53 -0.77
C ALA A 18 -14.96 -2.55 -2.27
N GLY A 19 -14.53 -1.42 -2.83
CA GLY A 19 -14.11 -1.31 -4.23
C GLY A 19 -12.60 -1.43 -4.46
N ALA A 20 -11.80 -1.63 -3.42
CA ALA A 20 -10.34 -1.67 -3.53
C ALA A 20 -9.84 -3.12 -3.63
N ARG A 21 -8.77 -3.34 -4.40
CA ARG A 21 -8.05 -4.62 -4.39
C ARG A 21 -7.27 -4.72 -3.08
N TYR A 22 -7.61 -5.71 -2.26
CA TYR A 22 -6.92 -5.95 -1.00
C TYR A 22 -5.65 -6.80 -1.22
N VAL A 23 -4.53 -6.34 -0.66
CA VAL A 23 -3.26 -7.07 -0.59
C VAL A 23 -2.83 -7.05 0.87
N ALA A 24 -2.81 -8.21 1.52
CA ALA A 24 -2.45 -8.31 2.92
C ALA A 24 -0.95 -8.08 3.10
N SER A 25 -0.57 -6.89 3.55
CA SER A 25 0.80 -6.58 3.94
C SER A 25 1.05 -7.04 5.38
N PRO A 26 2.22 -7.62 5.70
CA PRO A 26 2.64 -7.83 7.08
C PRO A 26 3.08 -6.52 7.78
N ASN A 27 3.20 -5.42 7.04
CA ASN A 27 3.68 -4.14 7.54
C ASN A 27 2.56 -3.26 8.08
N PHE A 28 2.13 -3.58 9.29
CA PHE A 28 1.21 -2.79 10.10
C PHE A 28 1.47 -3.06 11.58
N ASP A 29 1.01 -2.19 12.45
CA ASP A 29 0.94 -2.41 13.89
C ASP A 29 -0.32 -1.80 14.53
N GLU A 30 -0.40 -1.89 15.86
CA GLU A 30 -1.50 -1.32 16.63
C GLU A 30 -1.26 0.17 16.86
N ARG A 31 -2.28 0.99 16.58
CA ARG A 31 -2.27 2.39 16.99
C ARG A 31 -2.23 2.48 18.52
N PRO A 32 -1.58 3.52 19.09
CA PRO A 32 -1.64 3.77 20.51
C PRO A 32 -3.07 3.80 21.05
N GLN A 33 -3.26 3.36 22.28
CA GLN A 33 -4.57 3.22 22.89
C GLN A 33 -5.37 4.54 22.80
N ASN A 34 -6.66 4.43 22.48
CA ASN A 34 -7.59 5.56 22.35
C ASN A 34 -7.23 6.57 21.22
N THR A 35 -6.42 6.17 20.24
CA THR A 35 -6.08 7.01 19.09
C THR A 35 -6.91 6.63 17.87
N ALA A 36 -7.87 7.49 17.52
CA ALA A 36 -8.59 7.38 16.25
C ALA A 36 -7.77 8.03 15.11
N PRO A 37 -7.83 7.52 13.87
CA PRO A 37 -7.28 8.23 12.72
C PRO A 37 -8.03 9.54 12.48
N ASP A 38 -7.32 10.67 12.45
CA ASP A 38 -7.89 12.02 12.25
C ASP A 38 -7.16 12.83 11.15
N LEU A 39 -6.07 12.29 10.59
CA LEU A 39 -5.25 12.91 9.56
C LEU A 39 -5.19 12.02 8.31
N ILE A 40 -5.28 12.66 7.14
CA ILE A 40 -4.98 12.04 5.85
C ILE A 40 -3.62 12.54 5.38
N VAL A 41 -2.70 11.62 5.09
CA VAL A 41 -1.42 11.91 4.44
C VAL A 41 -1.45 11.37 3.02
N VAL A 42 -1.13 12.22 2.04
CA VAL A 42 -1.12 11.84 0.62
C VAL A 42 0.34 11.66 0.17
N HIS A 43 0.69 10.45 -0.24
CA HIS A 43 2.00 10.11 -0.78
C HIS A 43 1.94 9.84 -2.29
N GLY A 44 3.03 10.12 -3.00
CA GLY A 44 3.26 9.69 -4.37
C GLY A 44 4.45 8.74 -4.42
N ILE A 45 4.32 7.63 -5.16
CA ILE A 45 5.40 6.66 -5.33
C ILE A 45 5.37 6.08 -6.75
N SER A 46 6.56 5.84 -7.29
CA SER A 46 6.85 5.14 -8.54
C SER A 46 8.01 4.20 -8.27
N LEU A 47 7.98 2.98 -8.77
CA LEU A 47 9.02 2.00 -8.51
C LEU A 47 9.21 1.09 -9.74
N PRO A 48 10.37 1.09 -10.43
CA PRO A 48 11.53 1.96 -10.22
C PRO A 48 11.23 3.47 -10.26
N PRO A 49 12.13 4.35 -9.77
CA PRO A 49 11.88 5.79 -9.73
C PRO A 49 11.52 6.36 -11.12
N GLY A 50 10.40 7.08 -11.21
CA GLY A 50 9.89 7.65 -12.45
C GLY A 50 9.11 6.67 -13.35
N GLU A 51 9.08 5.38 -13.01
CA GLU A 51 8.39 4.35 -13.78
C GLU A 51 7.08 3.91 -13.12
N PHE A 52 6.05 3.76 -13.94
CA PHE A 52 4.71 3.36 -13.50
C PHE A 52 4.32 2.03 -14.10
N GLY A 53 3.49 1.29 -13.35
CA GLY A 53 3.09 -0.07 -13.72
C GLY A 53 4.05 -1.11 -13.12
N GLY A 54 3.75 -2.38 -13.40
CA GLY A 54 4.43 -3.51 -12.76
C GLY A 54 3.96 -3.79 -11.32
N PRO A 55 4.49 -4.85 -10.68
CA PRO A 55 4.05 -5.32 -9.37
C PRO A 55 4.85 -4.73 -8.19
N TRP A 56 5.75 -3.77 -8.44
CA TRP A 56 6.84 -3.45 -7.52
C TRP A 56 6.38 -2.73 -6.25
N ILE A 57 5.35 -1.89 -6.34
CA ILE A 57 4.79 -1.20 -5.17
C ILE A 57 4.19 -2.22 -4.21
N ASP A 58 3.34 -3.15 -4.68
CA ASP A 58 2.81 -4.22 -3.85
C ASP A 58 3.93 -5.03 -3.19
N ARG A 59 5.00 -5.33 -3.93
CA ARG A 59 6.14 -6.10 -3.43
C ARG A 59 6.95 -5.36 -2.36
N LEU A 60 7.21 -4.06 -2.54
CA LEU A 60 7.87 -3.24 -1.52
C LEU A 60 7.02 -3.19 -0.23
N PHE A 61 5.72 -2.92 -0.37
CA PHE A 61 4.83 -2.81 0.78
C PHE A 61 4.61 -4.15 1.50
N THR A 62 4.85 -5.28 0.82
CA THR A 62 4.77 -6.63 1.40
C THR A 62 6.12 -7.25 1.77
N ASN A 63 7.22 -6.48 1.74
CA ASN A 63 8.60 -6.97 1.95
C ASN A 63 8.99 -8.18 1.08
N SER A 64 8.58 -8.18 -0.19
CA SER A 64 8.88 -9.21 -1.17
C SER A 64 9.54 -8.66 -2.45
N LEU A 65 10.14 -7.47 -2.35
CA LEU A 65 10.81 -6.80 -3.46
C LEU A 65 12.14 -7.52 -3.80
N PRO A 66 12.33 -8.01 -5.03
CA PRO A 66 13.57 -8.68 -5.43
C PRO A 66 14.70 -7.65 -5.63
N ARG A 67 15.84 -7.86 -4.99
CA ARG A 67 16.95 -6.89 -4.96
C ARG A 67 17.66 -6.77 -6.30
N GLU A 68 17.68 -7.87 -7.03
CA GLU A 68 18.46 -8.11 -8.23
C GLU A 68 17.81 -7.59 -9.52
N VAL A 69 16.54 -7.21 -9.48
CA VAL A 69 15.77 -6.80 -10.68
C VAL A 69 16.10 -5.38 -11.12
N HIS A 70 16.40 -4.47 -10.18
CA HIS A 70 16.75 -3.09 -10.49
C HIS A 70 17.72 -2.56 -9.43
N PRO A 71 18.77 -1.79 -9.79
CA PRO A 71 19.76 -1.30 -8.83
C PRO A 71 19.16 -0.61 -7.60
N TYR A 72 18.13 0.24 -7.82
CA TYR A 72 17.42 0.92 -6.74
C TYR A 72 16.71 -0.04 -5.76
N PHE A 73 16.29 -1.24 -6.20
CA PHE A 73 15.60 -2.18 -5.32
C PHE A 73 16.55 -2.71 -4.24
N ALA A 74 17.84 -2.85 -4.54
CA ALA A 74 18.83 -3.26 -3.56
C ALA A 74 18.95 -2.29 -2.36
N GLU A 75 18.60 -1.02 -2.57
CA GLU A 75 18.61 0.04 -1.55
C GLU A 75 17.37 0.00 -0.65
N VAL A 76 16.22 -0.40 -1.19
CA VAL A 76 14.91 -0.26 -0.51
C VAL A 76 14.23 -1.60 -0.14
N ALA A 77 14.71 -2.74 -0.64
CA ALA A 77 14.06 -4.04 -0.45
C ALA A 77 13.93 -4.46 1.02
N ASP A 78 14.87 -4.02 1.87
CA ASP A 78 14.91 -4.36 3.29
C ASP A 78 14.10 -3.36 4.15
N LEU A 79 13.50 -2.31 3.55
CA LEU A 79 12.73 -1.32 4.29
C LEU A 79 11.35 -1.85 4.70
N LYS A 80 10.98 -1.65 5.96
CA LYS A 80 9.58 -1.73 6.41
C LYS A 80 8.93 -0.37 6.19
N VAL A 81 8.17 -0.22 5.10
CA VAL A 81 7.62 1.08 4.65
C VAL A 81 6.30 1.49 5.31
N SER A 82 5.78 0.70 6.26
CA SER A 82 4.60 1.02 7.06
C SER A 82 4.66 0.29 8.40
N SER A 83 4.20 0.94 9.47
CA SER A 83 4.03 0.38 10.81
C SER A 83 2.81 1.06 11.43
#